data_AF-A0A9D8TX57-F1
#
_entry.id   AF-A0A9D8TX57-F1
#
_cell.length_a   1.000
_cell.length_b   1.000
_cell.length_c   1.000
_cell.angle_alpha   90.00
_cell.angle_beta   90.00
_cell.angle_gamma   90.00
#
_symmetry.space_group_name_H-M   'P 1'
#
loop_
_entity.id
_entity.type
_entity.pdbx_description
1 polymer ?
#
loop_
_entity_poly.entity_id
_entity_poly.type
_entity_poly.pdbx_seq_one_letter_code
_entity_poly.pdbx_strand_id
1 'polypeptide(L)'
;SGLLLAHKKSKAAATVLAARVDDPFGYGRIILSPSGEVEKLVEEKDASPEEKKVRLVNTSVYAFQAAALEKAAGRAGRGNAQGEVYLTDLLMLCRESGKVESFTCRDPLLLRGVNSPSQLLALQKDWNGRKAEEAERIEYRKAPGPDDEQKGRLARSKEVGL
;
A
#
# COMPACT_ATOMS: atom_id res chain seq x y z
N SER A 1 -3.86 8.15 9.67
CA SER A 1 -3.39 7.17 8.67
C SER A 1 -3.26 5.79 9.31
N GLY A 2 -3.58 4.71 8.60
CA GLY A 2 -3.56 3.33 9.15
C GLY A 2 -2.18 2.84 9.58
N LEU A 3 -1.14 3.19 8.82
CA LEU A 3 0.26 2.85 9.13
C LEU A 3 0.70 3.38 10.51
N LEU A 4 0.52 4.68 10.76
CA LEU A 4 0.95 5.30 12.03
C LEU A 4 0.16 4.76 13.23
N LEU A 5 -1.13 4.45 13.05
CA LEU A 5 -1.93 3.84 14.11
C LEU A 5 -1.43 2.44 14.45
N ALA A 6 -1.16 1.61 13.45
CA ALA A 6 -0.60 0.28 13.64
C ALA A 6 0.77 0.34 14.33
N HIS A 7 1.68 1.18 13.82
CA HIS A 7 3.02 1.39 14.37
C HIS A 7 2.99 1.82 15.85
N LYS A 8 2.13 2.80 16.18
CA LYS A 8 1.96 3.25 17.57
C LYS A 8 1.36 2.17 18.47
N LYS A 9 0.39 1.40 17.96
CA LYS A 9 -0.29 0.34 18.73
C LYS A 9 0.67 -0.81 19.06
N SER A 10 1.49 -1.25 18.12
CA SER A 10 2.45 -2.33 18.34
C SER A 10 3.71 -1.89 19.07
N LYS A 11 3.96 -0.57 19.14
CA LYS A 11 5.21 -0.01 19.67
C LYS A 11 6.44 -0.58 18.97
N ALA A 12 6.29 -0.93 17.67
CA ALA A 12 7.39 -1.42 16.86
C ALA A 12 8.50 -0.36 16.77
N ALA A 13 9.75 -0.79 16.73
CA ALA A 13 10.88 0.10 16.47
C ALA A 13 10.78 0.71 15.06
N ALA A 14 10.32 -0.10 14.09
CA ALA A 14 9.97 0.38 12.76
C ALA A 14 8.84 -0.44 12.13
N THR A 15 8.13 0.16 11.18
CA THR A 15 7.08 -0.50 10.41
C THR A 15 7.20 -0.13 8.94
N VAL A 16 7.24 -1.13 8.06
CA VAL A 16 7.19 -0.93 6.61
C VAL A 16 5.74 -1.01 6.11
N LEU A 17 5.35 -0.08 5.26
CA LEU A 17 4.12 -0.18 4.49
C LEU A 17 4.33 -1.18 3.36
N ALA A 18 3.52 -2.23 3.34
CA ALA A 18 3.61 -3.30 2.37
C ALA A 18 2.38 -3.32 1.45
N ALA A 19 2.53 -3.95 0.30
CA ALA A 19 1.42 -4.30 -0.58
C ALA A 19 1.50 -5.79 -0.94
N ARG A 20 0.35 -6.42 -1.19
CA ARG A 20 0.30 -7.71 -1.86
C ARG A 20 -0.10 -7.48 -3.30
N VAL A 21 0.74 -7.93 -4.24
CA VAL A 21 0.52 -7.75 -5.69
C VAL A 21 0.59 -9.08 -6.40
N ASP A 22 -0.13 -9.21 -7.52
CA ASP A 22 -0.13 -10.44 -8.30
C ASP A 22 1.16 -10.66 -9.07
N ASP A 23 1.70 -9.58 -9.66
CA ASP A 23 3.03 -9.55 -10.27
C ASP A 23 3.97 -8.69 -9.42
N PRO A 24 4.88 -9.31 -8.65
CA PRO A 24 5.83 -8.59 -7.81
C PRO A 24 7.11 -8.17 -8.53
N PHE A 25 7.25 -8.43 -9.84
CA PHE A 25 8.45 -8.08 -10.59
C PHE A 25 8.78 -6.58 -10.48
N GLY A 26 10.06 -6.29 -10.24
CA GLY A 26 10.58 -4.93 -10.10
C GLY A 26 10.42 -4.32 -8.69
N TYR A 27 9.80 -5.02 -7.74
CA TYR A 27 9.71 -4.59 -6.34
C TYR A 27 10.68 -5.34 -5.42
N GLY A 28 11.08 -4.74 -4.30
CA GLY A 28 11.70 -5.49 -3.22
C GLY A 28 10.68 -6.42 -2.53
N ARG A 29 11.13 -7.56 -2.00
CA ARG A 29 10.33 -8.53 -1.23
C ARG A 29 10.47 -8.29 0.26
N ILE A 30 9.37 -8.46 0.98
CA ILE A 30 9.36 -8.51 2.45
C ILE A 30 9.21 -9.97 2.86
N ILE A 31 10.25 -10.53 3.48
CA ILE A 31 10.22 -11.87 4.06
C ILE A 31 9.83 -11.74 5.52
N LEU A 32 8.80 -12.49 5.91
CA LEU A 32 8.32 -12.52 7.28
C LEU A 32 8.85 -13.77 7.98
N SER A 33 9.25 -13.61 9.24
CA SER A 33 9.55 -14.73 10.12
C SER A 33 8.27 -15.54 10.41
N PRO A 34 8.39 -16.75 10.98
CA PRO A 34 7.23 -17.50 11.47
C PRO A 34 6.38 -16.75 12.52
N SER A 35 6.97 -15.78 13.24
CA SER A 35 6.25 -14.92 14.18
C SER A 35 5.53 -13.73 13.53
N GLY A 36 5.67 -13.56 12.21
CA GLY A 36 5.05 -12.47 11.45
C GLY A 36 5.81 -11.14 11.47
N GLU A 37 7.02 -11.12 12.03
CA GLU A 37 7.90 -9.95 12.03
C GLU A 37 8.72 -9.90 10.73
N VAL A 38 9.21 -8.72 10.34
CA VAL A 38 10.05 -8.60 9.13
C VAL A 38 11.42 -9.23 9.41
N GLU A 39 11.70 -10.33 8.72
CA GLU A 39 12.95 -11.07 8.83
C GLU A 39 14.01 -10.50 7.90
N LYS A 40 13.63 -10.20 6.67
CA LYS A 40 14.54 -9.75 5.61
C LYS A 40 13.79 -8.89 4.58
N LEU A 41 14.47 -7.87 4.06
CA LEU A 41 14.12 -7.18 2.83
C LEU A 41 15.05 -7.66 1.72
N VAL A 42 14.51 -7.99 0.55
CA VAL A 42 15.28 -8.53 -0.57
C VAL A 42 15.01 -7.74 -1.83
N GLU A 43 16.04 -7.22 -2.48
CA GLU A 43 15.89 -6.56 -3.76
C GLU A 43 15.57 -7.56 -4.87
N GLU A 44 14.78 -7.17 -5.87
CA GLU A 44 14.39 -8.05 -7.00
C GLU A 44 15.59 -8.72 -7.67
N LYS A 45 16.69 -7.97 -7.84
CA LYS A 45 17.91 -8.46 -8.48
C LYS A 45 18.65 -9.52 -7.67
N ASP A 46 18.52 -9.47 -6.34
CA ASP A 46 19.25 -10.32 -5.39
C ASP A 46 18.36 -11.45 -4.84
N ALA A 47 17.07 -11.46 -5.20
CA ALA A 47 16.10 -12.43 -4.73
C ALA A 47 16.31 -13.82 -5.36
N SER A 48 16.28 -14.86 -4.53
CA SER A 48 16.25 -16.25 -4.97
C SER A 48 14.99 -16.56 -5.79
N PRO A 49 14.96 -17.67 -6.57
CA PRO A 49 13.76 -18.09 -7.28
C PRO A 49 12.53 -18.27 -6.37
N GLU A 50 12.73 -18.65 -5.12
CA GLU A 50 11.70 -18.80 -4.09
C GLU A 50 11.26 -17.44 -3.55
N GLU A 51 12.21 -16.56 -3.23
CA GLU A 51 11.93 -15.20 -2.77
C GLU A 51 11.16 -14.40 -3.84
N LYS A 52 11.49 -14.58 -5.12
CA LYS A 52 10.79 -13.93 -6.25
C LYS A 52 9.31 -14.28 -6.32
N LYS A 53 8.88 -15.43 -5.78
CA LYS A 53 7.46 -15.84 -5.70
C LYS A 53 6.70 -15.15 -4.58
N VAL A 54 7.39 -14.53 -3.62
CA VAL A 54 6.76 -13.80 -2.52
C VAL A 54 6.01 -12.59 -3.09
N ARG A 55 4.70 -12.52 -2.83
CA ARG A 55 3.83 -11.43 -3.31
C ARG A 55 3.77 -10.22 -2.38
N LEU A 56 4.36 -10.32 -1.19
CA LEU A 56 4.44 -9.22 -0.24
C LEU A 56 5.63 -8.33 -0.60
N VAL A 57 5.34 -7.14 -1.08
CA VAL A 57 6.34 -6.23 -1.64
C VAL A 57 6.59 -5.02 -0.76
N ASN A 58 7.84 -4.55 -0.80
CA ASN A 58 8.27 -3.31 -0.17
C ASN A 58 7.82 -2.11 -1.01
N THR A 59 7.16 -1.14 -0.37
CA THR A 59 6.65 0.07 -1.04
C THR A 59 7.50 1.30 -0.76
N SER A 60 8.64 1.13 -0.08
CA SER A 60 9.57 2.20 0.29
C SER A 60 8.97 3.29 1.19
N VAL A 61 7.89 2.99 1.88
CA VAL A 61 7.25 3.86 2.87
C VAL A 61 7.37 3.22 4.25
N TYR A 62 7.87 3.99 5.22
CA TYR A 62 8.22 3.47 6.54
C TYR A 62 7.77 4.41 7.65
N ALA A 63 7.53 3.86 8.83
CA ALA A 63 7.35 4.58 10.07
C ALA A 63 8.39 4.09 11.09
N PHE A 64 9.05 5.02 11.78
CA PHE A 64 10.09 4.71 12.74
C PHE A 64 9.79 5.35 14.10
N GLN A 65 10.23 4.69 15.17
CA GLN A 65 10.51 5.38 16.42
C GLN A 65 11.79 6.20 16.24
N ALA A 66 11.75 7.48 16.61
CA ALA A 66 12.87 8.40 16.40
C ALA A 66 14.18 7.86 17.00
N ALA A 67 14.16 7.41 18.26
CA ALA A 67 15.35 6.86 18.92
C ALA A 67 15.90 5.59 18.24
N ALA A 68 15.02 4.74 17.68
CA ALA A 68 15.46 3.55 16.96
C ALA A 68 16.13 3.93 15.63
N LEU A 69 15.56 4.91 14.91
CA LEU A 69 16.13 5.44 13.67
C LEU A 69 17.49 6.11 13.91
N GLU A 70 17.63 6.93 14.95
CA GLU A 70 18.89 7.58 15.31
C GLU A 70 19.99 6.56 15.60
N LYS A 71 19.69 5.53 16.40
CA LYS A 71 20.62 4.43 16.69
C LYS A 71 20.98 3.66 15.44
N ALA A 72 20.01 3.35 14.57
CA ALA A 72 20.24 2.66 13.31
C ALA A 72 21.11 3.51 12.36
N ALA A 73 20.84 4.80 12.25
CA ALA A 73 21.60 5.72 11.40
C ALA A 73 23.06 5.86 11.85
N GLY A 74 23.32 5.88 13.16
CA GLY A 74 24.69 5.86 13.69
C GLY A 74 25.48 4.58 13.39
N ARG A 75 24.79 3.50 13.01
CA ARG A 75 25.38 2.20 12.67
C ARG A 75 25.43 1.93 11.16
N ALA A 76 24.78 2.75 10.35
CA ALA A 76 24.71 2.54 8.92
C ALA A 76 26.10 2.72 8.30
N GLY A 77 26.62 1.64 7.72
CA GLY A 77 27.84 1.66 6.93
C GLY A 77 27.57 2.11 5.49
N ARG A 78 28.62 2.63 4.84
CA ARG A 78 28.63 2.99 3.41
C ARG A 78 29.40 1.96 2.58
N GLY A 79 29.38 0.69 3.00
CA GLY A 79 30.21 -0.38 2.44
C GLY A 79 29.72 -0.91 1.09
N ASN A 80 28.64 -0.38 0.53
CA ASN A 80 28.18 -0.73 -0.81
C ASN A 80 28.97 0.02 -1.89
N ALA A 81 28.90 -0.47 -3.14
CA ALA A 81 29.65 0.06 -4.27
C ALA A 81 29.36 1.54 -4.60
N GLN A 82 28.26 2.10 -4.09
CA GLN A 82 27.86 3.50 -4.32
C GLN A 82 28.23 4.41 -3.13
N GLY A 83 28.65 3.86 -1.99
CA GLY A 83 28.93 4.62 -0.78
C GLY A 83 27.68 5.26 -0.14
N GLU A 84 26.49 4.77 -0.47
CA GLU A 84 25.21 5.33 -0.02
C GLU A 84 24.68 4.59 1.22
N VAL A 85 23.74 5.21 1.93
CA VAL A 85 22.99 4.56 3.02
C VAL A 85 21.56 4.33 2.54
N TYR A 86 21.12 3.08 2.51
CA TYR A 86 19.74 2.77 2.13
C TYR A 86 18.83 2.75 3.35
N LEU A 87 17.63 3.31 3.19
CA LEU A 87 16.61 3.33 4.25
C LEU A 87 16.10 1.92 4.62
N THR A 88 16.18 0.98 3.67
CA THR A 88 15.92 -0.45 3.89
C THR A 88 16.89 -1.05 4.91
N ASP A 89 18.17 -0.68 4.86
CA ASP A 89 19.17 -1.13 5.83
C ASP A 89 18.87 -0.57 7.23
N LEU A 90 18.49 0.71 7.31
CA LEU A 90 18.08 1.34 8.57
C LEU A 90 16.86 0.64 9.18
N LEU A 91 15.88 0.24 8.35
CA LEU A 91 14.75 -0.55 8.81
C LEU A 91 15.21 -1.85 9.46
N MET A 92 16.13 -2.57 8.84
CA MET A 92 16.63 -3.84 9.37
C MET A 92 17.48 -3.65 10.64
N LEU A 93 18.30 -2.60 10.70
CA LEU A 93 19.08 -2.24 11.89
C LEU A 93 18.19 -1.89 13.09
N CYS A 94 16.95 -1.40 12.87
CA CYS A 94 16.00 -1.14 13.95
C CYS A 94 15.60 -2.40 14.74
N ARG A 95 15.84 -3.62 14.22
CA ARG A 95 15.60 -4.89 14.94
C ARG A 95 16.38 -4.98 16.26
N GLU A 96 17.48 -4.26 16.38
CA GLU A 96 18.29 -4.19 17.60
C GLU A 96 17.70 -3.27 18.68
N SER A 97 16.66 -2.52 18.34
CA SER A 97 15.95 -1.59 19.23
C SER A 97 14.53 -2.07 19.52
N GLY A 98 14.06 -3.12 18.85
CA GLY A 98 12.73 -3.69 19.03
C GLY A 98 12.21 -4.34 17.76
N LYS A 99 10.91 -4.59 17.74
CA LYS A 99 10.25 -5.28 16.63
C LYS A 99 10.25 -4.43 15.35
N VAL A 100 10.41 -5.10 14.21
CA VAL A 100 10.17 -4.51 12.89
C VAL A 100 9.01 -5.25 12.25
N GLU A 101 7.98 -4.52 11.86
CA GLU A 101 6.72 -5.08 11.39
C GLU A 101 6.38 -4.62 9.97
N SER A 102 5.50 -5.36 9.29
CA SER A 102 4.88 -4.91 8.04
C SER A 102 3.42 -4.54 8.27
N PHE A 103 2.97 -3.43 7.70
CA PHE A 103 1.57 -3.06 7.62
C PHE A 103 1.10 -3.13 6.16
N THR A 104 0.22 -4.07 5.84
CA THR A 104 -0.24 -4.28 4.46
C THR A 104 -1.40 -3.34 4.12
N CYS A 105 -1.24 -2.53 3.08
CA CYS A 105 -2.32 -1.73 2.52
C CYS A 105 -3.35 -2.61 1.82
N ARG A 106 -4.63 -2.25 1.97
CA ARG A 106 -5.76 -2.96 1.33
C ARG A 106 -5.84 -2.70 -0.17
N ASP A 107 -5.40 -1.53 -0.62
CA ASP A 107 -5.43 -1.15 -2.02
C ASP A 107 -4.00 -0.94 -2.53
N PRO A 108 -3.43 -1.96 -3.19
CA PRO A 108 -2.08 -1.87 -3.75
C PRO A 108 -1.94 -0.77 -4.80
N LEU A 109 -3.02 -0.37 -5.48
CA LEU A 109 -2.94 0.67 -6.53
C LEU A 109 -2.47 2.01 -5.96
N LEU A 110 -2.86 2.34 -4.73
CA LEU A 110 -2.43 3.56 -4.03
C LEU A 110 -0.92 3.60 -3.75
N LEU A 111 -0.27 2.44 -3.78
CA LEU A 111 1.15 2.27 -3.46
C LEU A 111 1.98 1.87 -4.67
N ARG A 112 1.39 1.85 -5.87
CA ARG A 112 2.08 1.45 -7.08
C ARG A 112 3.17 2.49 -7.40
N GLY A 113 4.41 2.03 -7.44
CA GLY A 113 5.54 2.86 -7.85
C GLY A 113 5.48 3.16 -9.35
N VAL A 114 5.91 4.35 -9.74
CA VAL A 114 6.02 4.77 -11.14
C VAL A 114 7.46 5.17 -11.41
N ASN A 115 8.14 4.36 -12.20
CA ASN A 115 9.55 4.52 -12.56
C ASN A 115 9.74 4.72 -14.08
N SER A 116 8.66 4.75 -14.86
CA SER A 116 8.71 5.05 -16.29
C SER A 116 7.45 5.78 -16.78
N PRO A 117 7.53 6.50 -17.92
CA PRO A 117 6.34 7.11 -18.53
C PRO A 117 5.25 6.10 -18.89
N SER A 118 5.63 4.88 -19.32
CA SER A 118 4.68 3.81 -19.62
C SER A 118 3.94 3.33 -18.36
N GLN A 119 4.63 3.23 -17.22
CA GLN A 119 4.02 2.90 -15.93
C GLN A 119 3.07 4.01 -15.46
N LEU A 120 3.42 5.28 -15.68
CA LEU A 120 2.54 6.42 -15.35
C LEU A 120 1.23 6.34 -16.13
N LEU A 121 1.32 6.13 -17.45
CA LEU A 121 0.14 6.04 -18.32
C LEU A 121 -0.75 4.86 -17.93
N ALA A 122 -0.16 3.71 -17.61
CA ALA A 122 -0.90 2.54 -17.14
C ALA A 122 -1.65 2.85 -15.83
N LEU A 123 -0.96 3.42 -14.84
CA LEU A 123 -1.56 3.81 -13.57
C LEU A 123 -2.69 4.84 -13.77
N GLN A 124 -2.51 5.81 -14.66
CA GLN A 124 -3.52 6.81 -14.96
C GLN A 124 -4.78 6.17 -15.57
N LYS A 125 -4.64 5.19 -16.48
CA LYS A 125 -5.78 4.45 -17.04
C LYS A 125 -6.54 3.70 -15.94
N ASP A 126 -5.82 2.97 -15.09
CA ASP A 126 -6.41 2.22 -13.98
C ASP A 126 -7.15 3.15 -13.02
N TRP A 127 -6.54 4.30 -12.68
CA TRP A 127 -7.12 5.29 -11.79
C TRP A 127 -8.37 5.96 -12.37
N ASN A 128 -8.32 6.36 -13.64
CA ASN A 128 -9.44 6.98 -14.33
C ASN A 128 -10.62 6.01 -14.48
N GLY A 129 -10.34 4.73 -14.77
CA GLY A 129 -11.37 3.68 -14.80
C GLY A 129 -12.12 3.58 -13.47
N ARG A 130 -11.40 3.51 -12.34
CA ARG A 130 -12.00 3.51 -11.00
C ARG A 130 -12.84 4.75 -10.72
N LYS A 131 -12.39 5.92 -11.15
CA LYS A 131 -13.13 7.17 -10.98
C LYS A 131 -14.43 7.18 -11.78
N ALA A 132 -14.42 6.63 -12.99
CA ALA A 132 -15.62 6.48 -13.80
C ALA A 132 -16.62 5.51 -13.16
N GLU A 133 -16.16 4.32 -12.72
CA GLU A 133 -16.99 3.34 -12.02
C GLU A 133 -17.59 3.90 -10.72
N GLU A 134 -16.80 4.67 -9.96
CA GLU A 134 -17.27 5.35 -8.75
C GLU A 134 -18.37 6.37 -9.08
N ALA A 135 -18.20 7.16 -10.13
CA ALA A 135 -19.18 8.14 -10.57
C ALA A 135 -20.50 7.47 -11.02
N GLU A 136 -20.42 6.42 -11.84
CA GLU A 136 -21.58 5.64 -12.28
C GLU A 136 -22.33 5.03 -11.09
N ARG A 137 -21.60 4.47 -10.12
CA ARG A 137 -22.19 3.88 -8.91
C ARG A 137 -22.92 4.93 -8.06
N ILE A 138 -22.38 6.14 -7.96
CA ILE A 138 -23.02 7.25 -7.24
C ILE A 138 -24.29 7.69 -7.98
N GLU A 139 -24.23 7.78 -9.30
CA GLU A 139 -25.38 8.17 -10.14
C GLU A 139 -26.50 7.12 -10.06
N TYR A 140 -26.18 5.84 -10.21
CA TYR A 140 -27.13 4.73 -10.03
C TYR A 140 -27.80 4.75 -8.66
N ARG A 141 -27.05 5.04 -7.58
CA ARG A 141 -27.60 5.13 -6.22
C ARG A 141 -28.52 6.33 -5.99
N LYS A 142 -28.43 7.35 -6.84
CA LYS A 142 -29.32 8.54 -6.83
C LYS A 142 -30.54 8.38 -7.74
N ALA A 143 -30.54 7.40 -8.64
CA ALA A 143 -31.69 7.14 -9.48
C ALA A 143 -32.90 6.75 -8.60
N PRO A 144 -34.10 7.29 -8.87
CA PRO A 144 -35.29 6.93 -8.12
C PRO A 144 -35.52 5.41 -8.21
N GLY A 145 -35.84 4.78 -7.08
CA GLY A 145 -36.15 3.36 -7.06
C GLY A 145 -37.42 3.06 -7.86
N PRO A 146 -37.67 1.79 -8.24
CA PRO A 146 -38.91 1.41 -8.92
C PRO A 146 -40.17 1.86 -8.17
N ASP A 147 -40.13 1.87 -6.83
CA ASP A 147 -41.22 2.34 -5.98
C ASP A 147 -41.40 3.88 -6.02
N ASP A 148 -40.31 4.63 -6.22
CA ASP A 148 -40.34 6.10 -6.31
C ASP A 148 -40.87 6.55 -7.68
N GLU A 149 -40.56 5.81 -8.75
CA GLU A 149 -41.16 6.05 -10.07
C GLU A 149 -42.66 5.76 -10.08
N GLN A 150 -43.10 4.70 -9.39
CA GLN A 150 -44.51 4.33 -9.29
C GLN A 150 -45.30 5.38 -8.48
N LYS A 151 -44.75 5.86 -7.36
CA LYS A 151 -45.29 7.01 -6.61
C LYS A 151 -45.31 8.30 -7.44
N GLY A 152 -44.26 8.56 -8.21
CA GLY A 152 -44.16 9.72 -9.11
C GLY A 152 -45.14 9.68 -10.28
N ARG A 153 -45.51 8.50 -10.79
CA ARG A 153 -46.61 8.34 -11.78
C ARG A 153 -47.97 8.53 -11.14
N LEU A 154 -48.20 7.96 -9.96
CA LEU A 154 -49.45 8.12 -9.20
C LEU A 154 -49.71 9.58 -8.81
N ALA A 155 -48.68 10.33 -8.41
CA ALA A 155 -48.79 11.75 -8.09
C ALA A 155 -49.16 12.59 -9.33
N ARG A 156 -48.48 12.37 -10.45
CA ARG A 156 -48.78 13.08 -11.72
C ARG A 156 -50.15 12.69 -12.29
N SER A 157 -50.59 11.45 -12.11
CA SER A 157 -51.93 11.03 -12.55
C SER A 157 -53.05 11.69 -11.73
N LYS A 158 -52.79 12.13 -10.50
CA LYS A 158 -53.72 12.92 -9.67
C LYS A 158 -53.74 14.41 -10.03
N GLU A 159 -52.68 14.92 -10.67
CA GLU A 159 -52.61 16.34 -11.07
C GLU A 159 -53.24 16.61 -12.45
N VAL A 160 -53.32 15.61 -13.34
CA VAL A 160 -53.73 15.80 -14.75
C VAL A 160 -55.16 15.31 -15.05
N GLY A 161 -55.88 14.71 -14.08
CA GLY A 161 -57.24 14.21 -14.28
C GLY A 161 -58.18 14.49 -13.12
N LEU A 162 -59.21 15.30 -13.42
CA LEU A 162 -60.58 15.35 -12.87
C LEU A 162 -60.75 15.50 -11.34
#